data_AF-A0A9D5A3E8-F1
#
_entry.id   AF-A0A9D5A3E8-F1
#
_cell.length_a   1.000
_cell.length_b   1.000
_cell.length_c   1.000
_cell.angle_alpha   90.00
_cell.angle_beta   90.00
_cell.angle_gamma   90.00
#
_symmetry.space_group_name_H-M   'P 1'
#
loop_
_entity.id
_entity.type
_entity.pdbx_description
1 polymer ?
#
loop_
_entity_poly.entity_id
_entity_poly.type
_entity_poly.pdbx_seq_one_letter_code
_entity_poly.pdbx_strand_id
1 'polypeptide(L)'
;MLLYPKHDTREEQTCNAQATTKTLLVQSRSMTLYDQSRAHFLKELDGIWFDHIPDALKIEWESCIRALEQSSHYKNPLFILELSLHQQSINGETSSYFAWQRMDDAMKAFILHFQLSTFIFKSVLAEKPLLNTIVTSTNDSGEIQTSDVSSTSFGSNVSLESGIPCQIAFSNSEIRDVYVIPVAYGMVGKLLLAEKHPFRSRHGVVIAIAPLAGLCPKIDEDHPSWLLLRIRNFDPQFYTIKVREDNLSMADHLADGRWTLGFPNEKACKEAQFAILNEVTKQRSAVEYMLAPLLQNDLGLAVDKGS
;
A
#
# COMPACT_ATOMS: atom_id res chain seq x y z
N MET A 1 -61.10 47.92 0.27
CA MET A 1 -59.66 48.22 0.21
C MET A 1 -58.92 46.97 0.65
N LEU A 2 -58.51 46.13 -0.30
CA LEU A 2 -57.79 44.89 -0.04
C LEU A 2 -56.29 45.21 0.06
N LEU A 3 -55.71 45.01 1.24
CA LEU A 3 -54.27 45.10 1.48
C LEU A 3 -53.63 43.77 1.05
N TYR A 4 -52.83 43.79 -0.02
CA TYR A 4 -51.90 42.70 -0.32
C TYR A 4 -50.77 42.69 0.73
N PRO A 5 -50.32 41.52 1.22
CA PRO A 5 -49.12 41.44 2.03
C PRO A 5 -47.90 41.74 1.15
N LYS A 6 -47.07 42.70 1.56
CA LYS A 6 -45.73 42.87 0.99
C LYS A 6 -44.91 41.62 1.31
N HIS A 7 -44.56 40.85 0.29
CA HIS A 7 -43.55 39.80 0.40
C HIS A 7 -42.22 40.44 0.83
N ASP A 8 -41.73 40.05 2.00
CA ASP A 8 -40.45 40.52 2.54
C ASP A 8 -39.30 39.78 1.84
N THR A 9 -38.88 40.34 0.71
CA THR A 9 -37.76 39.85 -0.12
C THR A 9 -36.41 39.90 0.60
N ARG A 10 -36.32 40.57 1.75
CA ARG A 10 -35.08 40.78 2.50
C ARG A 10 -34.72 39.56 3.36
N GLU A 11 -35.71 38.93 4.00
CA GLU A 11 -35.50 37.70 4.80
C GLU A 11 -35.11 36.50 3.92
N GLU A 12 -35.76 36.36 2.76
CA GLU A 12 -35.47 35.34 1.75
C GLU A 12 -34.04 35.47 1.18
N GLN A 13 -33.58 36.70 0.95
CA GLN A 13 -32.21 36.98 0.50
C GLN A 13 -31.17 36.65 1.57
N THR A 14 -31.41 36.98 2.85
CA THR A 14 -30.51 36.60 3.94
C THR A 14 -30.45 35.10 4.18
N CYS A 15 -31.59 34.39 4.07
CA CYS A 15 -31.64 32.93 4.22
C CYS A 15 -30.87 32.24 3.08
N ASN A 16 -31.05 32.69 1.84
CA ASN A 16 -30.30 32.18 0.68
C ASN A 16 -28.80 32.51 0.75
N ALA A 17 -28.41 33.71 1.18
CA ALA A 17 -27.01 34.06 1.36
C ALA A 17 -26.34 33.22 2.46
N GLN A 18 -27.04 32.97 3.56
CA GLN A 18 -26.53 32.15 4.66
C GLN A 18 -26.47 30.66 4.31
N ALA A 19 -27.42 30.15 3.53
CA ALA A 19 -27.39 28.80 2.97
C ALA A 19 -26.22 28.63 1.98
N THR A 20 -26.03 29.59 1.08
CA THR A 20 -24.92 29.60 0.10
C THR A 20 -23.56 29.62 0.80
N THR A 21 -23.41 30.46 1.83
CA THR A 21 -22.17 30.56 2.62
C THR A 21 -21.87 29.24 3.36
N LYS A 22 -22.90 28.60 3.94
CA LYS A 22 -22.75 27.28 4.59
C LYS A 22 -22.34 26.20 3.60
N THR A 23 -22.95 26.16 2.41
CA THR A 23 -22.59 25.20 1.35
C THR A 23 -21.14 25.38 0.90
N LEU A 24 -20.70 26.62 0.68
CA LEU A 24 -19.32 26.93 0.29
C LEU A 24 -18.30 26.53 1.38
N LEU A 25 -18.62 26.75 2.65
CA LEU A 25 -17.77 26.35 3.78
C LEU A 25 -17.65 24.82 3.92
N VAL A 26 -18.74 24.08 3.66
CA VAL A 26 -18.72 22.61 3.65
C VAL A 26 -17.88 22.08 2.50
N GLN A 27 -18.03 22.66 1.29
CA GLN A 27 -17.24 22.29 0.12
C GLN A 27 -15.75 22.58 0.32
N SER A 28 -15.38 23.77 0.84
CA SER A 28 -13.98 24.12 1.08
C SER A 28 -13.32 23.23 2.13
N ARG A 29 -14.05 22.89 3.19
CA ARG A 29 -13.56 21.99 4.24
C ARG A 29 -13.41 20.56 3.74
N SER A 30 -14.36 20.05 2.94
CA SER A 30 -14.28 18.73 2.32
C SER A 30 -13.05 18.60 1.43
N MET A 31 -12.78 19.62 0.60
CA MET A 31 -11.60 19.64 -0.26
C MET A 31 -10.30 19.61 0.54
N THR A 32 -10.20 20.41 1.60
CA THR A 32 -9.01 20.45 2.45
C THR A 32 -8.74 19.10 3.11
N LEU A 33 -9.79 18.41 3.57
CA LEU A 33 -9.67 17.08 4.19
C LEU A 33 -9.29 16.00 3.17
N TYR A 34 -9.82 16.08 1.95
CA TYR A 34 -9.44 15.22 0.84
C TYR A 34 -7.97 15.39 0.46
N ASP A 35 -7.50 16.63 0.29
CA ASP A 35 -6.11 16.91 -0.04
C ASP A 35 -5.14 16.41 1.03
N GLN A 36 -5.49 16.60 2.32
CA GLN A 36 -4.72 16.07 3.43
C GLN A 36 -4.67 14.54 3.42
N SER A 37 -5.81 13.86 3.38
CA SER A 37 -5.82 12.38 3.41
C SER A 37 -5.15 11.78 2.18
N ARG A 38 -5.30 12.40 1.00
CA ARG A 38 -4.56 12.04 -0.21
C ARG A 38 -3.05 12.18 -0.02
N ALA A 39 -2.57 13.29 0.53
CA ALA A 39 -1.14 13.49 0.80
C ALA A 39 -0.59 12.51 1.83
N HIS A 40 -1.39 12.15 2.85
CA HIS A 40 -1.03 11.11 3.81
C HIS A 40 -0.96 9.73 3.18
N PHE A 41 -1.95 9.35 2.38
CA PHE A 41 -1.98 8.07 1.68
C PHE A 41 -0.83 7.94 0.66
N LEU A 42 -0.51 9.00 -0.08
CA LEU A 42 0.62 9.02 -1.02
C LEU A 42 1.96 8.70 -0.33
N LYS A 43 2.18 9.17 0.90
CA LYS A 43 3.40 8.87 1.67
C LYS A 43 3.53 7.39 2.03
N GLU A 44 2.44 6.64 2.09
CA GLU A 44 2.48 5.22 2.42
C GLU A 44 2.95 4.35 1.23
N LEU A 45 3.00 4.90 0.01
CA LEU A 45 3.62 4.25 -1.16
C LEU A 45 5.15 4.14 -1.03
N ASP A 46 5.76 5.05 -0.27
CA ASP A 46 7.17 4.96 0.13
C ASP A 46 7.40 3.98 1.28
N GLY A 47 6.30 3.51 1.90
CA GLY A 47 6.31 2.59 3.02
C GLY A 47 6.75 1.16 2.67
N ILE A 48 6.63 0.26 3.63
CA ILE A 48 7.04 -1.15 3.49
C ILE A 48 5.89 -2.09 3.08
N TRP A 49 4.67 -1.56 3.02
CA TRP A 49 3.42 -2.30 2.74
C TRP A 49 2.74 -1.87 1.44
N PHE A 50 3.46 -1.16 0.57
CA PHE A 50 2.89 -0.63 -0.67
C PHE A 50 2.29 -1.73 -1.58
N ASP A 51 2.83 -2.94 -1.50
CA ASP A 51 2.39 -4.10 -2.28
C ASP A 51 1.03 -4.66 -1.84
N HIS A 52 0.59 -4.36 -0.61
CA HIS A 52 -0.72 -4.76 -0.10
C HIS A 52 -1.81 -3.71 -0.33
N ILE A 53 -1.44 -2.46 -0.64
CA ILE A 53 -2.38 -1.37 -0.90
C ILE A 53 -3.43 -1.74 -1.97
N PRO A 54 -3.08 -2.36 -3.12
CA PRO A 54 -4.06 -2.73 -4.14
C PRO A 54 -5.23 -3.58 -3.62
N ASP A 55 -4.91 -4.64 -2.86
CA ASP A 55 -5.90 -5.59 -2.36
C ASP A 55 -6.68 -4.99 -1.18
N ALA A 56 -5.99 -4.30 -0.28
CA ALA A 56 -6.61 -3.63 0.86
C ALA A 56 -7.59 -2.53 0.40
N LEU A 57 -7.19 -1.73 -0.59
CA LEU A 57 -8.01 -0.68 -1.19
C LEU A 57 -9.31 -1.26 -1.77
N LYS A 58 -9.23 -2.41 -2.46
CA LYS A 58 -10.41 -3.06 -3.04
C LYS A 58 -11.43 -3.47 -1.97
N ILE A 59 -10.96 -4.01 -0.85
CA ILE A 59 -11.79 -4.47 0.27
C ILE A 59 -12.39 -3.26 1.01
N GLU A 60 -11.56 -2.30 1.36
CA GLU A 60 -11.96 -1.13 2.15
C GLU A 60 -12.87 -0.18 1.36
N TRP A 61 -12.73 -0.13 0.03
CA TRP A 61 -13.65 0.62 -0.83
C TRP A 61 -15.08 0.09 -0.73
N GLU A 62 -15.25 -1.23 -0.87
CA GLU A 62 -16.56 -1.89 -0.74
C GLU A 62 -17.11 -1.76 0.68
N SER A 63 -16.24 -1.84 1.69
CA SER A 63 -16.59 -1.59 3.09
C SER A 63 -17.14 -0.17 3.31
N CYS A 64 -16.43 0.84 2.78
CA CYS A 64 -16.79 2.25 2.90
C CYS A 64 -18.14 2.57 2.23
N ILE A 65 -18.36 2.10 0.99
CA ILE A 65 -19.63 2.30 0.29
C ILE A 65 -20.79 1.71 1.09
N ARG A 66 -20.67 0.46 1.55
CA ARG A 66 -21.72 -0.19 2.36
C ARG A 66 -22.01 0.58 3.64
N ALA A 67 -20.97 1.08 4.32
CA ALA A 67 -21.14 1.88 5.53
C ALA A 67 -21.86 3.21 5.25
N LEU A 68 -21.52 3.90 4.16
CA LEU A 68 -22.18 5.14 3.75
C LEU A 68 -23.64 4.91 3.36
N GLU A 69 -23.94 3.86 2.61
CA GLU A 69 -25.31 3.48 2.25
C GLU A 69 -26.15 3.13 3.49
N GLN A 70 -25.62 2.35 4.43
CA GLN A 70 -26.30 1.99 5.68
C GLN A 70 -26.48 3.20 6.60
N SER A 71 -25.52 4.13 6.60
CA SER A 71 -25.59 5.36 7.38
C SER A 71 -26.68 6.32 6.90
N SER A 72 -27.18 6.17 5.66
CA SER A 72 -28.34 6.94 5.18
C SER A 72 -29.62 6.69 6.00
N HIS A 73 -29.68 5.60 6.78
CA HIS A 73 -30.73 5.35 7.77
C HIS A 73 -30.55 6.13 9.09
N TYR A 74 -29.38 6.70 9.36
CA TYR A 74 -29.05 7.45 10.57
C TYR A 74 -28.74 8.92 10.24
N LYS A 75 -29.46 9.84 10.90
CA LYS A 75 -29.51 11.28 10.58
C LYS A 75 -28.23 12.10 10.84
N ASN A 76 -27.03 11.50 10.93
CA ASN A 76 -25.84 12.30 11.19
C ASN A 76 -24.53 11.76 10.56
N PRO A 77 -24.19 12.20 9.32
CA PRO A 77 -22.96 11.83 8.64
C PRO A 77 -21.68 12.40 9.28
N LEU A 78 -21.79 13.29 10.28
CA LEU A 78 -20.65 13.86 11.00
C LEU A 78 -19.91 12.84 11.89
N PHE A 79 -20.56 11.76 12.32
CA PHE A 79 -19.93 10.76 13.18
C PHE A 79 -18.87 9.92 12.45
N ILE A 80 -18.99 9.77 11.12
CA ILE A 80 -18.00 9.07 10.30
C ILE A 80 -16.74 9.93 10.08
N LEU A 81 -16.88 11.27 10.05
CA LEU A 81 -15.75 12.20 9.97
C LEU A 81 -14.87 12.16 11.24
N GLU A 82 -15.44 11.77 12.39
CA GLU A 82 -14.74 11.72 13.67
C GLU A 82 -13.78 10.52 13.79
N LEU A 83 -13.90 9.51 12.92
CA LEU A 83 -12.92 8.41 12.80
C LEU A 83 -11.57 8.86 12.21
N SER A 84 -11.48 10.06 11.62
CA SER A 84 -10.27 10.53 10.93
C SER A 84 -9.30 11.33 11.82
N LEU A 85 -9.53 11.39 13.13
CA LEU A 85 -8.65 12.04 14.10
C LEU A 85 -8.13 11.03 15.12
N HIS A 86 -7.52 9.94 14.66
CA HIS A 86 -6.65 9.17 15.55
C HIS A 86 -5.21 9.67 15.46
N GLN A 87 -4.69 9.97 16.64
CA GLN A 87 -3.39 10.57 16.89
C GLN A 87 -2.31 9.83 16.11
N GLN A 88 -1.51 10.60 15.39
CA GLN A 88 -0.16 10.19 15.02
C GLN A 88 0.53 9.76 16.32
N SER A 89 0.69 8.45 16.50
CA SER A 89 1.66 7.92 17.46
C SER A 89 3.02 8.39 16.97
N ILE A 90 3.51 9.47 17.58
CA ILE A 90 4.91 9.89 17.52
C ILE A 90 5.66 8.95 18.47
N ASN A 91 5.66 7.67 18.16
CA ASN A 91 6.58 6.73 18.75
C ASN A 91 7.30 6.07 17.58
N GLY A 92 8.63 6.16 17.60
CA GLY A 92 9.52 5.52 16.64
C GLY A 92 9.52 4.00 16.80
N GLU A 93 8.34 3.39 16.80
CA GLU A 93 8.15 1.96 16.96
C GLU A 93 8.44 1.28 15.63
N THR A 94 9.64 0.70 15.58
CA THR A 94 10.30 0.09 14.43
C THR A 94 9.70 -1.26 14.02
N SER A 95 8.41 -1.54 14.24
CA SER A 95 7.79 -2.81 13.82
C SER A 95 7.05 -2.64 12.49
N SER A 96 7.02 -3.70 11.66
CA SER A 96 6.23 -3.64 10.43
C SER A 96 4.73 -3.53 10.71
N TYR A 97 4.26 -4.01 11.87
CA TYR A 97 2.87 -3.92 12.29
C TYR A 97 2.36 -2.47 12.41
N PHE A 98 3.09 -1.58 13.07
CA PHE A 98 2.64 -0.18 13.20
C PHE A 98 2.67 0.55 11.85
N ALA A 99 3.62 0.19 10.98
CA ALA A 99 3.62 0.69 9.61
C ALA A 99 2.40 0.19 8.81
N TRP A 100 1.94 -1.05 9.05
CA TRP A 100 0.71 -1.58 8.46
C TRP A 100 -0.52 -0.80 8.93
N GLN A 101 -0.68 -0.62 10.25
CA GLN A 101 -1.82 0.12 10.82
C GLN A 101 -1.89 1.54 10.28
N ARG A 102 -0.75 2.24 10.26
CA ARG A 102 -0.67 3.61 9.74
C ARG A 102 -1.07 3.68 8.27
N MET A 103 -0.63 2.72 7.46
CA MET A 103 -1.01 2.61 6.05
C MET A 103 -2.52 2.35 5.89
N ASP A 104 -3.07 1.41 6.65
CA ASP A 104 -4.49 1.05 6.62
C ASP A 104 -5.39 2.24 7.05
N ASP A 105 -5.02 2.96 8.11
CA ASP A 105 -5.73 4.15 8.58
C ASP A 105 -5.68 5.29 7.55
N ALA A 106 -4.51 5.56 6.98
CA ALA A 106 -4.36 6.59 5.94
C ALA A 106 -5.18 6.25 4.69
N MET A 107 -5.19 4.99 4.29
CA MET A 107 -5.99 4.49 3.17
C MET A 107 -7.50 4.63 3.46
N LYS A 108 -7.98 4.22 4.62
CA LYS A 108 -9.38 4.34 5.03
C LYS A 108 -9.85 5.80 5.05
N ALA A 109 -9.05 6.69 5.64
CA ALA A 109 -9.34 8.13 5.65
C ALA A 109 -9.39 8.72 4.24
N PHE A 110 -8.48 8.29 3.34
CA PHE A 110 -8.49 8.70 1.94
C PHE A 110 -9.76 8.23 1.22
N ILE A 111 -10.13 6.95 1.30
CA ILE A 111 -11.34 6.40 0.66
C ILE A 111 -12.57 7.15 1.14
N LEU A 112 -12.70 7.36 2.47
CA LEU A 112 -13.83 8.07 3.05
C LEU A 112 -13.93 9.50 2.53
N HIS A 113 -12.84 10.27 2.60
CA HIS A 113 -12.85 11.67 2.12
C HIS A 113 -13.06 11.75 0.60
N PHE A 114 -12.57 10.78 -0.17
CA PHE A 114 -12.83 10.69 -1.60
C PHE A 114 -14.32 10.48 -1.89
N GLN A 115 -14.96 9.53 -1.19
CA GLN A 115 -16.39 9.24 -1.35
C GLN A 115 -17.26 10.42 -0.93
N LEU A 116 -16.99 11.01 0.23
CA LEU A 116 -17.71 12.19 0.72
C LEU A 116 -17.55 13.39 -0.22
N SER A 117 -16.33 13.65 -0.70
CA SER A 117 -16.09 14.75 -1.63
C SER A 117 -16.80 14.49 -2.96
N THR A 118 -16.73 13.28 -3.51
CA THR A 118 -17.47 12.92 -4.73
C THR A 118 -18.98 13.10 -4.52
N PHE A 119 -19.52 12.66 -3.38
CA PHE A 119 -20.92 12.84 -3.05
C PHE A 119 -21.31 14.33 -2.94
N ILE A 120 -20.50 15.16 -2.27
CA ILE A 120 -20.77 16.59 -2.12
C ILE A 120 -20.74 17.32 -3.47
N PHE A 121 -19.80 16.98 -4.36
CA PHE A 121 -19.62 17.69 -5.63
C PHE A 121 -20.48 17.13 -6.78
N LYS A 122 -20.72 15.82 -6.81
CA LYS A 122 -21.41 15.13 -7.92
C LYS A 122 -22.75 14.52 -7.51
N SER A 123 -23.13 14.58 -6.22
CA SER A 123 -24.35 13.94 -5.67
C SER A 123 -24.44 12.43 -5.93
N VAL A 124 -23.30 11.78 -6.16
CA VAL A 124 -23.19 10.35 -6.49
C VAL A 124 -21.96 9.78 -5.77
N LEU A 125 -22.07 8.57 -5.24
CA LEU A 125 -20.92 7.82 -4.73
C LEU A 125 -20.10 7.27 -5.89
N ALA A 126 -18.77 7.36 -5.79
CA ALA A 126 -17.92 6.89 -6.87
C ALA A 126 -18.00 5.36 -6.98
N GLU A 127 -18.34 4.89 -8.18
CA GLU A 127 -18.19 3.49 -8.55
C GLU A 127 -16.73 3.04 -8.33
N LYS A 128 -16.56 1.72 -8.18
CA LYS A 128 -15.28 1.11 -7.89
C LYS A 128 -14.22 1.61 -8.89
N PRO A 129 -13.06 2.13 -8.43
CA PRO A 129 -12.00 2.54 -9.34
C PRO A 129 -11.64 1.33 -10.21
N LEU A 130 -11.31 1.59 -11.47
CA LEU A 130 -10.97 0.55 -12.47
C LEU A 130 -9.61 -0.11 -12.17
N LEU A 131 -9.41 -0.62 -10.94
CA LEU A 131 -8.24 -1.35 -10.49
C LEU A 131 -8.12 -2.70 -11.22
N ASN A 132 -9.22 -3.22 -11.78
CA ASN A 132 -9.29 -4.55 -12.40
C ASN A 132 -8.72 -4.60 -13.83
N THR A 133 -8.58 -3.46 -14.53
CA THR A 133 -8.26 -3.44 -15.98
C THR A 133 -6.78 -3.74 -16.26
N ILE A 134 -5.88 -3.58 -15.29
CA ILE A 134 -4.43 -3.68 -15.52
C ILE A 134 -3.92 -5.13 -15.40
N VAL A 135 -4.63 -6.01 -14.69
CA VAL A 135 -4.23 -7.43 -14.53
C VAL A 135 -4.28 -8.21 -15.85
N THR A 136 -5.04 -7.74 -16.85
CA THR A 136 -5.29 -8.47 -18.10
C THR A 136 -4.64 -7.88 -19.36
N SER A 137 -3.92 -6.74 -19.27
CA SER A 137 -3.38 -6.06 -20.46
C SER A 137 -1.95 -6.44 -20.85
N THR A 138 -1.25 -7.32 -20.11
CA THR A 138 0.00 -7.93 -20.58
C THR A 138 -0.28 -9.16 -21.44
N ASN A 139 -0.98 -8.96 -22.56
CA ASN A 139 -0.94 -9.87 -23.71
C ASN A 139 -0.02 -9.29 -24.78
N ASP A 140 1.17 -8.84 -24.38
CA ASP A 140 2.23 -8.59 -25.33
C ASP A 140 3.18 -9.77 -25.34
N SER A 141 3.40 -10.27 -26.55
CA SER A 141 4.09 -11.52 -26.87
C SER A 141 5.52 -11.50 -26.33
N GLY A 142 5.84 -12.37 -25.36
CA GLY A 142 7.19 -12.53 -24.81
C GLY A 142 7.33 -13.69 -23.82
N GLU A 143 7.54 -14.90 -24.36
CA GLU A 143 8.19 -16.08 -23.76
C GLU A 143 7.95 -16.41 -22.27
N ILE A 144 7.08 -17.41 -22.00
CA ILE A 144 7.23 -18.56 -21.06
C ILE A 144 7.60 -18.30 -19.57
N GLN A 145 8.12 -17.15 -19.16
CA GLN A 145 8.61 -16.84 -17.81
C GLN A 145 7.55 -16.15 -16.92
N THR A 146 6.42 -15.72 -17.50
CA THR A 146 5.42 -14.86 -16.84
C THR A 146 4.56 -15.58 -15.80
N SER A 147 4.38 -16.90 -15.90
CA SER A 147 3.63 -17.71 -14.92
C SER A 147 4.47 -18.27 -13.77
N ASP A 148 5.79 -18.34 -13.93
CA ASP A 148 6.66 -19.06 -12.99
C ASP A 148 6.92 -18.26 -11.69
N VAL A 149 6.99 -16.94 -11.77
CA VAL A 149 7.39 -16.08 -10.64
C VAL A 149 6.30 -15.95 -9.57
N SER A 150 5.05 -15.72 -10.00
CA SER A 150 3.91 -15.55 -9.07
C SER A 150 3.56 -16.87 -8.36
N SER A 151 3.72 -18.01 -9.05
CA SER A 151 3.49 -19.36 -8.53
C SER A 151 4.68 -19.93 -7.74
N THR A 152 5.86 -19.29 -7.80
CA THR A 152 7.05 -19.77 -7.08
C THR A 152 6.77 -19.87 -5.58
N SER A 153 7.01 -21.07 -5.04
CA SER A 153 6.82 -21.44 -3.64
C SER A 153 8.05 -22.19 -3.11
N PHE A 154 8.10 -22.42 -1.81
CA PHE A 154 9.14 -23.27 -1.21
C PHE A 154 9.20 -24.64 -1.90
N GLY A 155 10.40 -25.10 -2.26
CA GLY A 155 10.63 -26.34 -2.99
C GLY A 155 10.47 -26.25 -4.51
N SER A 156 10.06 -25.09 -5.05
CA SER A 156 9.95 -24.89 -6.51
C SER A 156 11.34 -24.85 -7.17
N ASN A 157 11.42 -25.35 -8.40
CA ASN A 157 12.62 -25.22 -9.23
C ASN A 157 12.68 -23.84 -9.88
N VAL A 158 13.84 -23.20 -9.84
CA VAL A 158 14.07 -21.87 -10.43
C VAL A 158 15.37 -21.84 -11.23
N SER A 159 15.44 -20.97 -12.24
CA SER A 159 16.69 -20.70 -12.94
C SER A 159 17.65 -19.93 -12.03
N LEU A 160 18.94 -20.27 -12.07
CA LEU A 160 20.00 -19.57 -11.34
C LEU A 160 20.72 -18.52 -12.20
N GLU A 161 20.33 -18.33 -13.47
CA GLU A 161 21.04 -17.44 -14.40
C GLU A 161 21.05 -15.96 -13.96
N SER A 162 19.98 -15.51 -13.27
CA SER A 162 19.89 -14.19 -12.65
C SER A 162 20.23 -14.18 -11.15
N GLY A 163 20.61 -15.34 -10.58
CA GLY A 163 20.89 -15.48 -9.16
C GLY A 163 22.29 -15.02 -8.79
N ILE A 164 22.39 -14.29 -7.68
CA ILE A 164 23.66 -13.81 -7.14
C ILE A 164 24.12 -14.78 -6.05
N PRO A 165 25.27 -15.45 -6.20
CA PRO A 165 25.75 -16.42 -5.21
C PRO A 165 26.16 -15.71 -3.92
N CYS A 166 25.72 -16.25 -2.79
CA CYS A 166 26.05 -15.77 -1.45
C CYS A 166 25.97 -16.90 -0.43
N GLN A 167 26.21 -16.55 0.82
CA GLN A 167 26.14 -17.42 1.97
C GLN A 167 25.09 -16.92 2.96
N ILE A 168 24.39 -17.84 3.61
CA ILE A 168 23.47 -17.53 4.70
C ILE A 168 23.72 -18.47 5.88
N ALA A 169 23.68 -17.92 7.09
CA ALA A 169 23.65 -18.69 8.33
C ALA A 169 22.25 -18.58 8.94
N PHE A 170 21.57 -19.71 9.13
CA PHE A 170 20.40 -19.76 10.01
C PHE A 170 20.87 -20.04 11.44
N SER A 171 20.12 -19.52 12.42
CA SER A 171 20.45 -19.49 13.85
C SER A 171 20.95 -20.82 14.45
N ASN A 172 20.62 -21.96 13.86
CA ASN A 172 21.00 -23.29 14.35
C ASN A 172 21.68 -24.19 13.29
N SER A 173 22.25 -23.64 12.22
CA SER A 173 22.79 -24.44 11.10
C SER A 173 24.13 -23.96 10.57
N GLU A 174 24.84 -24.86 9.90
CA GLU A 174 26.03 -24.58 9.12
C GLU A 174 25.76 -23.54 8.01
N ILE A 175 26.78 -22.78 7.64
CA ILE A 175 26.72 -21.77 6.57
C ILE A 175 26.36 -22.48 5.25
N ARG A 176 25.32 -21.98 4.57
CA ARG A 176 24.82 -22.55 3.31
C ARG A 176 25.17 -21.64 2.15
N ASP A 177 25.73 -22.22 1.09
CA ASP A 177 25.86 -21.55 -0.20
C ASP A 177 24.51 -21.53 -0.92
N VAL A 178 24.02 -20.33 -1.19
CA VAL A 178 22.70 -20.07 -1.78
C VAL A 178 22.82 -19.04 -2.90
N TYR A 179 21.75 -18.90 -3.66
CA TYR A 179 21.57 -17.86 -4.66
C TYR A 179 20.45 -16.95 -4.22
N VAL A 180 20.70 -15.65 -4.25
CA VAL A 180 19.69 -14.60 -4.04
C VAL A 180 19.14 -14.20 -5.38
N ILE A 181 17.82 -14.30 -5.53
CA ILE A 181 17.11 -14.00 -6.77
C ILE A 181 15.97 -13.03 -6.45
N PRO A 182 16.18 -11.71 -6.55
CA PRO A 182 15.10 -10.74 -6.47
C PRO A 182 14.30 -10.75 -7.76
N VAL A 183 12.98 -10.70 -7.65
CA VAL A 183 12.11 -10.70 -8.82
C VAL A 183 10.81 -9.94 -8.54
N ALA A 184 10.50 -8.97 -9.39
CA ALA A 184 9.22 -8.28 -9.42
C ALA A 184 8.45 -8.63 -10.70
N TYR A 185 7.17 -8.93 -10.54
CA TYR A 185 6.21 -9.15 -11.61
C TYR A 185 4.94 -8.35 -11.34
N GLY A 186 4.77 -7.24 -12.06
CA GLY A 186 3.71 -6.28 -11.77
C GLY A 186 3.81 -5.81 -10.31
N MET A 187 2.70 -5.94 -9.57
CA MET A 187 2.61 -5.52 -8.17
C MET A 187 3.14 -6.57 -7.18
N VAL A 188 3.48 -7.78 -7.65
CA VAL A 188 3.98 -8.88 -6.82
C VAL A 188 5.50 -8.91 -6.89
N GLY A 189 6.16 -8.90 -5.74
CA GLY A 189 7.61 -8.94 -5.65
C GLY A 189 8.10 -9.93 -4.60
N LYS A 190 9.04 -10.80 -4.98
CA LYS A 190 9.63 -11.81 -4.10
C LYS A 190 11.16 -11.75 -4.16
N LEU A 191 11.79 -11.94 -3.01
CA LEU A 191 13.19 -12.33 -2.89
C LEU A 191 13.24 -13.82 -2.62
N LEU A 192 13.88 -14.57 -3.51
CA LEU A 192 14.05 -16.01 -3.37
C LEU A 192 15.48 -16.31 -2.90
N LEU A 193 15.59 -17.22 -1.94
CA LEU A 193 16.85 -17.91 -1.66
C LEU A 193 16.74 -19.31 -2.24
N ALA A 194 17.68 -19.69 -3.10
CA ALA A 194 17.70 -20.99 -3.75
C ALA A 194 19.02 -21.72 -3.54
N GLU A 195 18.96 -23.01 -3.23
CA GLU A 195 20.13 -23.90 -3.22
C GLU A 195 20.32 -24.49 -4.61
N LYS A 196 21.58 -24.67 -5.02
CA LYS A 196 21.89 -25.25 -6.33
C LYS A 196 21.41 -26.70 -6.41
N HIS A 197 20.72 -27.04 -7.50
CA HIS A 197 20.24 -28.40 -7.71
C HIS A 197 21.43 -29.34 -7.98
N PRO A 198 21.50 -30.52 -7.32
CA PRO A 198 22.68 -31.40 -7.37
C PRO A 198 22.98 -31.91 -8.79
N PHE A 199 21.94 -32.09 -9.62
CA PHE A 199 22.07 -32.62 -10.98
C PHE A 199 21.89 -31.59 -12.10
N ARG A 200 21.53 -30.33 -11.78
CA ARG A 200 21.19 -29.32 -12.79
C ARG A 200 21.93 -28.04 -12.48
N SER A 201 23.08 -27.84 -13.14
CA SER A 201 24.02 -26.77 -12.83
C SER A 201 23.45 -25.35 -12.96
N ARG A 202 22.42 -25.16 -13.78
CA ARG A 202 21.73 -23.87 -14.01
C ARG A 202 20.42 -23.70 -13.24
N HIS A 203 20.04 -24.66 -12.42
CA HIS A 203 18.77 -24.64 -11.69
C HIS A 203 19.01 -24.76 -10.19
N GLY A 204 18.11 -24.18 -9.41
CA GLY A 204 18.09 -24.27 -7.96
C GLY A 204 16.72 -24.61 -7.42
N VAL A 205 16.67 -24.96 -6.15
CA VAL A 205 15.45 -25.23 -5.40
C VAL A 205 15.27 -24.12 -4.38
N VAL A 206 14.10 -23.49 -4.37
CA VAL A 206 13.78 -22.41 -3.44
C VAL A 206 13.68 -22.95 -2.02
N ILE A 207 14.47 -22.39 -1.10
CA ILE A 207 14.50 -22.76 0.32
C ILE A 207 13.95 -21.67 1.24
N ALA A 208 13.83 -20.43 0.75
CA ALA A 208 13.19 -19.36 1.50
C ALA A 208 12.65 -18.28 0.56
N ILE A 209 11.63 -17.57 1.02
CA ILE A 209 10.97 -16.49 0.28
C ILE A 209 10.71 -15.33 1.25
N ALA A 210 10.98 -14.11 0.79
CA ALA A 210 10.57 -12.89 1.46
C ALA A 210 9.88 -11.95 0.46
N PRO A 211 8.92 -11.11 0.90
CA PRO A 211 8.35 -10.08 0.03
C PRO A 211 9.42 -9.04 -0.32
N LEU A 212 9.44 -8.51 -1.55
CA LEU A 212 10.39 -7.44 -1.91
C LEU A 212 10.09 -6.15 -1.16
N ALA A 213 8.81 -5.79 -1.08
CA ALA A 213 8.34 -4.65 -0.31
C ALA A 213 8.78 -4.77 1.16
N GLY A 214 9.56 -3.79 1.63
CA GLY A 214 10.03 -3.72 3.00
C GLY A 214 11.39 -4.36 3.31
N LEU A 215 12.08 -4.97 2.33
CA LEU A 215 13.37 -5.66 2.58
C LEU A 215 14.50 -4.77 3.09
N CYS A 216 14.46 -3.47 2.78
CA CYS A 216 15.42 -2.44 3.22
C CYS A 216 16.89 -2.95 3.26
N PRO A 217 17.49 -3.31 2.11
CA PRO A 217 18.80 -3.92 2.07
C PRO A 217 19.89 -2.93 2.52
N LYS A 218 20.56 -3.23 3.64
CA LYS A 218 21.66 -2.40 4.20
C LYS A 218 22.96 -3.18 4.21
N ILE A 219 24.03 -2.57 3.71
CA ILE A 219 25.39 -3.15 3.84
C ILE A 219 25.86 -2.93 5.28
N ASP A 220 26.42 -3.97 5.89
CA ASP A 220 27.00 -3.87 7.23
C ASP A 220 28.24 -2.97 7.23
N GLU A 221 28.35 -2.11 8.25
CA GLU A 221 29.40 -1.09 8.32
C GLU A 221 30.78 -1.69 8.66
N ASP A 222 30.79 -2.75 9.46
CA ASP A 222 32.01 -3.46 9.88
C ASP A 222 32.39 -4.57 8.87
N HIS A 223 31.39 -5.10 8.16
CA HIS A 223 31.54 -6.18 7.20
C HIS A 223 30.97 -5.78 5.82
N PRO A 224 31.74 -5.11 4.94
CA PRO A 224 31.23 -4.57 3.68
C PRO A 224 30.81 -5.64 2.66
N SER A 225 31.14 -6.91 2.90
CA SER A 225 30.65 -8.05 2.13
C SER A 225 29.34 -8.63 2.67
N TRP A 226 28.76 -8.08 3.74
CA TRP A 226 27.53 -8.57 4.35
C TRP A 226 26.35 -7.64 4.02
N LEU A 227 25.23 -8.25 3.62
CA LEU A 227 23.98 -7.56 3.38
C LEU A 227 22.96 -7.96 4.43
N LEU A 228 22.50 -6.97 5.18
CA LEU A 228 21.46 -7.09 6.19
C LEU A 228 20.10 -6.81 5.54
N LEU A 229 19.19 -7.78 5.66
CA LEU A 229 17.83 -7.69 5.15
C LEU A 229 16.84 -7.74 6.31
N ARG A 230 15.85 -6.85 6.28
CA ARG A 230 14.73 -6.84 7.21
C ARG A 230 13.54 -7.56 6.56
N ILE A 231 13.13 -8.69 7.14
CA ILE A 231 12.06 -9.52 6.61
C ILE A 231 10.78 -9.21 7.37
N ARG A 232 9.88 -8.40 6.78
CA ARG A 232 8.56 -8.20 7.37
C ARG A 232 7.77 -9.50 7.39
N ASN A 233 6.93 -9.69 8.41
CA ASN A 233 6.06 -10.85 8.48
C ASN A 233 5.06 -10.83 7.31
N PHE A 234 4.79 -12.00 6.73
CA PHE A 234 4.19 -12.12 5.40
C PHE A 234 2.69 -11.82 5.38
N ASP A 235 1.97 -12.06 6.48
CA ASP A 235 0.51 -12.07 6.45
C ASP A 235 -0.12 -11.03 7.40
N PRO A 236 -0.68 -9.95 6.83
CA PRO A 236 -1.37 -8.93 7.61
C PRO A 236 -2.72 -9.39 8.20
N GLN A 237 -3.27 -10.54 7.77
CA GLN A 237 -4.49 -11.12 8.38
C GLN A 237 -4.23 -11.59 9.82
N PHE A 238 -2.99 -11.95 10.16
CA PHE A 238 -2.63 -12.22 11.56
C PHE A 238 -2.76 -10.99 12.45
N TYR A 239 -2.77 -9.79 11.88
CA TYR A 239 -2.92 -8.55 12.63
C TYR A 239 -4.39 -8.20 12.90
N THR A 240 -5.32 -8.57 12.00
CA THR A 240 -6.76 -8.31 12.18
C THR A 240 -7.41 -9.33 13.13
N ILE A 241 -6.94 -10.58 13.14
CA ILE A 241 -7.46 -11.65 14.03
C ILE A 241 -7.07 -11.38 15.50
N LYS A 242 -5.87 -10.85 15.75
CA LYS A 242 -5.31 -10.70 17.11
C LYS A 242 -5.83 -9.52 17.91
N VAL A 243 -6.50 -8.54 17.30
CA VAL A 243 -7.16 -7.44 18.04
C VAL A 243 -8.45 -7.93 18.72
N ARG A 244 -8.94 -9.14 18.37
CA ARG A 244 -10.16 -9.73 18.93
C ARG A 244 -9.92 -10.66 20.12
N GLU A 245 -8.68 -11.10 20.34
CA GLU A 245 -8.30 -12.01 21.44
C GLU A 245 -7.28 -11.32 22.36
N ASP A 246 -7.80 -10.78 23.46
CA ASP A 246 -7.02 -10.20 24.55
C ASP A 246 -5.99 -11.20 25.13
N ASN A 247 -4.78 -10.67 25.41
CA ASN A 247 -3.84 -11.13 26.44
C ASN A 247 -3.01 -12.42 26.26
N LEU A 248 -2.40 -12.68 25.08
CA LEU A 248 -1.32 -13.68 24.99
C LEU A 248 -0.07 -13.14 24.27
N SER A 249 0.99 -12.92 25.06
CA SER A 249 2.41 -12.69 24.67
C SER A 249 2.64 -11.92 23.35
N MET A 250 2.49 -10.60 23.41
CA MET A 250 2.57 -9.70 22.23
C MET A 250 3.96 -9.57 21.57
N ALA A 251 5.05 -9.88 22.27
CA ALA A 251 6.37 -9.36 21.87
C ALA A 251 7.02 -10.08 20.66
N ASP A 252 6.93 -11.41 20.57
CA ASP A 252 7.75 -12.16 19.60
C ASP A 252 7.18 -12.18 18.18
N HIS A 253 5.88 -11.94 18.00
CA HIS A 253 5.22 -11.99 16.69
C HIS A 253 5.14 -10.63 15.97
N LEU A 254 5.52 -9.55 16.65
CA LEU A 254 5.55 -8.19 16.10
C LEU A 254 6.94 -7.80 15.56
N ALA A 255 7.99 -8.55 15.92
CA ALA A 255 9.34 -8.30 15.46
C ALA A 255 9.54 -8.81 14.03
N ASP A 256 10.14 -7.97 13.19
CA ASP A 256 10.52 -8.39 11.85
C ASP A 256 11.68 -9.39 11.89
N GLY A 257 11.63 -10.36 10.97
CA GLY A 257 12.73 -11.27 10.72
C GLY A 257 13.94 -10.53 10.19
N ARG A 258 15.11 -11.18 10.27
CA ARG A 258 16.37 -10.64 9.75
C ARG A 258 17.12 -11.74 9.02
N TRP A 259 17.63 -11.42 7.85
CA TRP A 259 18.62 -12.26 7.16
C TRP A 259 19.93 -11.50 7.03
N THR A 260 21.04 -12.19 7.25
CA THR A 260 22.38 -11.70 6.95
C THR A 260 22.95 -12.56 5.84
N LEU A 261 23.24 -11.92 4.71
CA LEU A 261 23.78 -12.58 3.52
C LEU A 261 25.24 -12.21 3.36
N GLY A 262 26.14 -13.19 3.36
CA GLY A 262 27.56 -13.02 3.12
C GLY A 262 27.90 -13.18 1.65
N PHE A 263 28.52 -12.17 1.03
CA PHE A 263 28.99 -12.22 -0.34
C PHE A 263 30.51 -12.43 -0.41
N PRO A 264 31.05 -12.90 -1.54
CA PRO A 264 32.50 -13.11 -1.68
C PRO A 264 33.34 -11.83 -1.50
N ASN A 265 32.76 -10.67 -1.80
CA ASN A 265 33.41 -9.36 -1.65
C ASN A 265 32.37 -8.23 -1.62
N GLU A 266 32.83 -7.01 -1.30
CA GLU A 266 32.02 -5.80 -1.26
C GLU A 266 31.34 -5.49 -2.59
N LYS A 267 32.00 -5.75 -3.73
CA LYS A 267 31.42 -5.50 -5.05
C LYS A 267 30.19 -6.36 -5.29
N ALA A 268 30.26 -7.66 -5.01
CA ALA A 268 29.14 -8.59 -5.12
C ALA A 268 28.00 -8.22 -4.15
N CYS A 269 28.33 -7.77 -2.93
CA CYS A 269 27.35 -7.27 -1.97
C CYS A 269 26.59 -6.04 -2.50
N LYS A 270 27.32 -5.07 -3.08
CA LYS A 270 26.73 -3.88 -3.72
C LYS A 270 25.88 -4.22 -4.94
N GLU A 271 26.32 -5.16 -5.77
CA GLU A 271 25.54 -5.66 -6.92
C GLU A 271 24.22 -6.29 -6.45
N ALA A 272 24.25 -7.09 -5.38
CA ALA A 272 23.04 -7.66 -4.79
C ALA A 272 22.11 -6.61 -4.19
N GLN A 273 22.64 -5.64 -3.44
CA GLN A 273 21.85 -4.52 -2.92
C GLN A 273 21.15 -3.78 -4.06
N PHE A 274 21.88 -3.46 -5.15
CA PHE A 274 21.33 -2.77 -6.30
C PHE A 274 20.25 -3.59 -7.02
N ALA A 275 20.48 -4.90 -7.22
CA ALA A 275 19.52 -5.79 -7.85
C ALA A 275 18.19 -5.84 -7.06
N ILE A 276 18.26 -5.95 -5.72
CA ILE A 276 17.07 -5.93 -4.86
C ILE A 276 16.34 -4.59 -4.97
N LEU A 277 17.05 -3.46 -4.85
CA LEU A 277 16.44 -2.13 -4.93
C LEU A 277 15.79 -1.85 -6.30
N ASN A 278 16.40 -2.35 -7.38
CA ASN A 278 15.84 -2.23 -8.72
C ASN A 278 14.51 -2.99 -8.84
N GLU A 279 14.44 -4.22 -8.36
CA GLU A 279 13.18 -4.99 -8.38
C GLU A 279 12.12 -4.40 -7.43
N VAL A 280 12.50 -3.89 -6.26
CA VAL A 280 11.60 -3.14 -5.37
C VAL A 280 11.02 -1.91 -6.10
N THR A 281 11.85 -1.19 -6.84
CA THR A 281 11.42 0.00 -7.60
C THR A 281 10.46 -0.37 -8.72
N LYS A 282 10.70 -1.48 -9.43
CA LYS A 282 9.78 -2.02 -10.44
C LYS A 282 8.42 -2.37 -9.83
N GLN A 283 8.43 -3.08 -8.70
CA GLN A 283 7.21 -3.46 -7.98
C GLN A 283 6.42 -2.21 -7.55
N ARG A 284 7.10 -1.22 -6.95
CA ARG A 284 6.47 0.04 -6.53
C ARG A 284 5.86 0.78 -7.72
N SER A 285 6.61 0.93 -8.80
CA SER A 285 6.15 1.64 -10.01
C SER A 285 4.88 1.00 -10.58
N ALA A 286 4.76 -0.34 -10.52
CA ALA A 286 3.56 -1.04 -10.96
C ALA A 286 2.34 -0.75 -10.05
N VAL A 287 2.55 -0.68 -8.73
CA VAL A 287 1.50 -0.27 -7.78
C VAL A 287 1.07 1.18 -8.02
N GLU A 288 2.03 2.09 -8.16
CA GLU A 288 1.77 3.52 -8.43
C GLU A 288 0.99 3.70 -9.73
N TYR A 289 1.40 3.00 -10.79
CA TYR A 289 0.69 3.01 -12.07
C TYR A 289 -0.76 2.56 -11.94
N MET A 290 -1.00 1.51 -11.15
CA MET A 290 -2.35 1.00 -10.89
C MET A 290 -3.21 1.99 -10.09
N LEU A 291 -2.61 2.71 -9.14
CA LEU A 291 -3.29 3.71 -8.32
C LEU A 291 -3.44 5.08 -8.99
N ALA A 292 -2.68 5.37 -10.06
CA ALA A 292 -2.65 6.67 -10.71
C ALA A 292 -4.05 7.22 -11.06
N PRO A 293 -5.00 6.45 -11.63
CA PRO A 293 -6.34 6.96 -11.93
C PRO A 293 -7.11 7.44 -10.69
N LEU A 294 -6.86 6.85 -9.53
CA LEU A 294 -7.50 7.22 -8.27
C LEU A 294 -6.84 8.45 -7.64
N LEU A 295 -5.51 8.53 -7.74
CA LEU A 295 -4.69 9.56 -7.10
C LEU A 295 -4.59 10.84 -7.93
N GLN A 296 -4.78 10.78 -9.25
CA GLN A 296 -4.72 11.93 -10.16
C GLN A 296 -6.10 12.49 -10.51
N ASN A 297 -7.17 11.95 -9.91
CA ASN A 297 -8.50 12.52 -10.04
C ASN A 297 -8.55 13.90 -9.39
N ASP A 298 -8.28 14.93 -10.20
CA ASP A 298 -8.86 16.23 -9.95
C ASP A 298 -10.38 16.04 -10.01
N LEU A 299 -11.08 16.34 -8.91
CA LEU A 299 -12.54 16.22 -8.82
C LEU A 299 -13.30 17.17 -9.79
N GLY A 300 -12.65 17.64 -10.86
CA GLY A 300 -13.23 18.48 -11.90
C GLY A 300 -13.37 19.94 -11.47
N LEU A 301 -12.39 20.47 -10.73
CA LEU A 301 -12.41 21.85 -10.22
C LEU A 301 -11.36 22.77 -10.86
N ALA A 302 -10.91 22.42 -12.07
CA ALA A 302 -10.47 23.48 -12.98
C ALA A 302 -11.69 24.36 -13.25
N VAL A 303 -11.81 25.44 -12.47
CA VAL A 303 -12.68 26.57 -12.81
C VAL A 303 -12.37 26.87 -14.26
N ASP A 304 -13.39 26.74 -15.10
CA ASP A 304 -13.39 27.22 -16.47
C ASP A 304 -12.96 28.70 -16.39
N LYS A 305 -11.67 28.96 -16.62
CA LYS A 305 -11.16 30.31 -16.77
C LYS A 305 -11.58 30.75 -18.16
N GLY A 306 -12.87 31.05 -18.28
CA GLY A 306 -13.43 31.68 -19.45
C GLY A 306 -12.75 33.03 -19.65
N SER A 307 -12.06 33.15 -20.78
CA SER A 307 -12.01 34.31 -21.65
C SER A 307 -11.47 33.87 -23.00
#